data_AF-A0A1R2AY01-F1
#
_entry.id   AF-A0A1R2AY01-F1
#
_cell.length_a   1.000
_cell.length_b   1.000
_cell.length_c   1.000
_cell.angle_alpha   90.00
_cell.angle_beta   90.00
_cell.angle_gamma   90.00
#
_symmetry.space_group_name_H-M   'P 1'
#
loop_
_entity.id
_entity.type
_entity.pdbx_description
1 polymer ?
#
loop_
_entity_poly.entity_id
_entity_poly.type
_entity_poly.pdbx_seq_one_letter_code
_entity_poly.pdbx_strand_id
1 'polypeptide(L)'
;MYNGIGLTTPRGSGTSGYVQKNLAYVNKTTSRMQFQRELEAIKANPPKPPKKPNKEILDHEQKRQIEIQLMKFRKKLEEDEIPKEEIDKKIVRAREYLHSCLGEAPLLTEGTSHSKIFKKFEEIKRFEEAFNIDKNYVPGSGFDFEAIEERKKIKLDPSLAKPKNDE
;
A
#
# COMPACT_ATOMS: atom_id res chain seq x y z
N MET A 1 12.78 49.78 -16.17
CA MET A 1 11.93 48.69 -15.64
C MET A 1 12.02 47.48 -16.57
N TYR A 2 12.33 46.30 -16.05
CA TYR A 2 12.43 45.06 -16.84
C TYR A 2 11.41 44.06 -16.27
N ASN A 3 10.56 43.47 -17.13
CA ASN A 3 9.47 42.56 -16.74
C ASN A 3 8.51 43.09 -15.64
N GLY A 4 8.33 44.41 -15.54
CA GLY A 4 7.49 45.01 -14.49
C GLY A 4 8.14 45.10 -13.11
N ILE A 5 9.44 44.80 -13.01
CA ILE A 5 10.16 44.71 -11.73
C ILE A 5 11.26 45.79 -11.70
N GLY A 6 11.48 46.39 -10.52
CA GLY A 6 12.51 47.39 -10.28
C GLY A 6 12.07 48.84 -10.49
N LEU A 7 13.04 49.76 -10.47
CA LEU A 7 12.80 51.18 -10.67
C LEU A 7 12.64 51.53 -12.17
N THR A 8 11.85 52.55 -12.46
CA THR A 8 11.74 53.13 -13.82
C THR A 8 13.03 53.84 -14.19
N THR A 9 13.57 54.65 -13.28
CA THR A 9 14.90 55.30 -13.37
C THR A 9 15.61 55.24 -12.02
N PRO A 10 16.93 54.99 -11.97
CA PRO A 10 17.72 55.05 -10.72
C PRO A 10 18.00 56.50 -10.25
N ARG A 11 17.77 57.50 -11.10
CA ARG A 11 17.92 58.91 -10.74
C ARG A 11 16.87 59.30 -9.69
N GLY A 12 17.32 59.86 -8.57
CA GLY A 12 16.46 60.28 -7.47
C GLY A 12 16.16 59.20 -6.43
N SER A 13 16.53 57.94 -6.66
CA SER A 13 16.34 56.87 -5.65
C SER A 13 17.49 56.77 -4.63
N GLY A 14 18.61 57.46 -4.88
CA GLY A 14 19.80 57.40 -4.02
C GLY A 14 20.52 56.04 -4.04
N THR A 15 20.23 55.18 -5.01
CA THR A 15 20.80 53.83 -5.15
C THR A 15 21.26 53.56 -6.59
N SER A 16 22.03 52.50 -6.81
CA SER A 16 22.51 52.10 -8.15
C SER A 16 21.40 51.58 -9.07
N GLY A 17 20.19 51.31 -8.56
CA GLY A 17 19.11 50.67 -9.30
C GLY A 17 19.35 49.19 -9.63
N TYR A 18 20.32 48.54 -8.98
CA TYR A 18 20.59 47.11 -9.16
C TYR A 18 19.48 46.26 -8.54
N VAL A 19 18.88 45.38 -9.33
CA VAL A 19 17.77 44.51 -8.93
C VAL A 19 18.25 43.05 -8.98
N GLN A 20 18.18 42.36 -7.84
CA GLN A 20 18.50 40.94 -7.72
C GLN A 20 17.22 40.11 -7.59
N LYS A 21 17.22 38.90 -8.17
CA LYS A 21 16.14 37.93 -7.92
C LYS A 21 16.12 37.51 -6.45
N ASN A 22 14.93 37.37 -5.88
CA ASN A 22 14.78 36.77 -4.56
C ASN A 22 15.06 35.25 -4.64
N LEU A 23 16.10 34.78 -3.96
CA LEU A 23 16.46 33.35 -3.91
C LEU A 23 15.58 32.52 -2.96
N ALA A 24 14.94 33.16 -1.98
CA ALA A 24 14.02 32.52 -1.04
C ALA A 24 12.58 32.44 -1.58
N TYR A 25 12.32 33.02 -2.76
CA TYR A 25 10.99 32.97 -3.35
C TYR A 25 10.71 31.57 -3.90
N VAL A 26 9.74 30.88 -3.28
CA VAL A 26 9.24 29.58 -3.75
C VAL A 26 8.12 29.84 -4.75
N ASN A 27 8.33 29.44 -6.00
CA ASN A 27 7.28 29.43 -7.01
C ASN A 27 6.13 28.53 -6.52
N LYS A 28 4.89 29.04 -6.52
CA LYS A 28 3.71 28.19 -6.35
C LYS A 28 3.63 27.28 -7.59
N THR A 29 4.14 26.07 -7.48
CA THR A 29 4.27 25.10 -8.58
C THR A 29 2.92 24.65 -9.13
N THR A 30 1.87 24.75 -8.32
CA THR A 30 0.51 24.33 -8.69
C THR A 30 -0.46 25.46 -8.42
N SER A 31 -1.12 25.95 -9.47
CA SER A 31 -2.25 26.87 -9.33
C SER A 31 -3.39 26.16 -8.59
N ARG A 32 -4.16 26.87 -7.76
CA ARG A 32 -5.39 26.33 -7.14
C ARG A 32 -6.30 25.66 -8.16
N MET A 33 -6.34 26.20 -9.39
CA MET A 33 -7.10 25.63 -10.50
C MET A 33 -6.55 24.30 -11.01
N GLN A 34 -5.23 24.10 -11.00
CA GLN A 34 -4.61 22.82 -11.40
C GLN A 34 -4.91 21.75 -10.35
N PHE A 35 -4.80 22.08 -9.06
CA PHE A 35 -5.16 21.16 -7.98
C PHE A 35 -6.64 20.74 -8.02
N GLN A 36 -7.55 21.67 -8.30
CA GLN A 36 -8.98 21.37 -8.45
C GLN A 36 -9.22 20.39 -9.61
N ARG A 37 -8.55 20.60 -10.75
CA ARG A 37 -8.65 19.68 -11.92
C ARG A 37 -8.08 18.31 -11.62
N GLU A 38 -6.97 18.21 -10.89
CA GLU A 38 -6.39 16.93 -10.47
C GLU A 38 -7.34 16.18 -9.53
N LEU A 39 -7.95 16.86 -8.57
CA LEU A 39 -8.97 16.26 -7.70
C LEU A 39 -10.19 15.77 -8.49
N GLU A 40 -10.70 16.57 -9.42
CA GLU A 40 -11.80 16.16 -10.31
C GLU A 40 -11.43 14.94 -11.15
N ALA A 41 -10.20 14.87 -11.67
CA ALA A 41 -9.70 13.70 -12.41
C ALA A 41 -9.62 12.44 -11.54
N ILE A 42 -9.16 12.57 -10.28
CA ILE A 42 -9.11 11.46 -9.32
C ILE A 42 -10.53 11.02 -8.93
N LYS A 43 -11.48 11.95 -8.78
CA LYS A 43 -12.89 11.63 -8.52
C LYS A 43 -13.54 10.93 -9.70
N ALA A 44 -13.25 11.38 -10.93
CA ALA A 44 -13.78 10.78 -12.15
C ALA A 44 -13.20 9.38 -12.41
N ASN A 45 -11.94 9.14 -12.03
CA ASN A 45 -11.27 7.86 -12.20
C ASN A 45 -10.52 7.47 -10.92
N PRO A 46 -11.23 6.95 -9.89
CA PRO A 46 -10.62 6.61 -8.63
C PRO A 46 -9.61 5.46 -8.80
N PRO A 47 -8.44 5.54 -8.16
CA PRO A 47 -7.47 4.46 -8.21
C PRO A 47 -8.08 3.17 -7.65
N LYS A 48 -7.77 2.05 -8.31
CA LYS A 48 -8.28 0.75 -7.89
C LYS A 48 -7.80 0.42 -6.48
N PRO A 49 -8.65 -0.14 -5.60
CA PRO A 49 -8.23 -0.55 -4.28
C PRO A 49 -7.11 -1.60 -4.37
N PRO A 50 -6.21 -1.68 -3.37
CA PRO A 50 -5.19 -2.71 -3.33
C PRO A 50 -5.86 -4.09 -3.37
N LYS A 51 -5.32 -4.98 -4.20
CA LYS A 51 -5.86 -6.34 -4.34
C LYS A 51 -5.65 -7.10 -3.04
N LYS A 52 -6.70 -7.77 -2.55
CA LYS A 52 -6.59 -8.67 -1.40
C LYS A 52 -5.82 -9.95 -1.78
N PRO A 53 -5.02 -10.52 -0.88
CA PRO A 53 -4.43 -11.82 -1.11
C PRO A 53 -5.52 -12.89 -1.18
N ASN A 54 -5.42 -13.81 -2.15
CA ASN A 54 -6.33 -14.95 -2.24
C ASN A 54 -5.75 -16.12 -1.41
N LYS A 55 -6.52 -16.61 -0.45
CA LYS A 55 -6.11 -17.69 0.46
C LYS A 55 -5.84 -18.99 -0.29
N GLU A 56 -6.68 -19.33 -1.26
CA GLU A 56 -6.56 -20.57 -2.04
C GLU A 56 -5.21 -20.65 -2.78
N ILE A 57 -4.74 -19.51 -3.28
CA ILE A 57 -3.46 -19.43 -4.00
C ILE A 57 -2.29 -19.60 -3.03
N LEU A 58 -2.37 -19.01 -1.83
CA LEU A 58 -1.36 -19.18 -0.79
C LEU A 58 -1.29 -20.63 -0.31
N ASP A 59 -2.44 -21.26 -0.06
CA ASP A 59 -2.53 -22.65 0.38
C ASP A 59 -1.98 -23.61 -0.68
N HIS A 60 -2.31 -23.36 -1.96
CA HIS A 60 -1.76 -24.12 -3.07
C HIS A 60 -0.23 -23.97 -3.16
N GLU A 61 0.27 -22.75 -2.95
CA GLU A 61 1.71 -22.49 -3.00
C GLU A 61 2.46 -23.21 -1.86
N GLN A 62 1.90 -23.22 -0.65
CA GLN A 62 2.43 -23.99 0.48
C GLN A 62 2.48 -25.49 0.18
N LYS A 63 1.40 -26.07 -0.34
CA LYS A 63 1.36 -27.49 -0.75
C LYS A 63 2.39 -27.79 -1.82
N ARG A 64 2.51 -26.91 -2.82
CA ARG A 64 3.52 -27.03 -3.89
C ARG A 64 4.94 -27.04 -3.34
N GLN A 65 5.24 -26.23 -2.34
CA GLN A 65 6.57 -26.21 -1.72
C GLN A 65 6.90 -27.51 -1.02
N ILE A 66 5.95 -28.12 -0.31
CA ILE A 66 6.14 -29.45 0.29
C ILE A 66 6.55 -30.45 -0.80
N GLU A 67 5.80 -30.50 -1.91
CA GLU A 67 6.11 -31.42 -3.01
C GLU A 67 7.49 -31.14 -3.64
N ILE A 68 7.89 -29.87 -3.75
CA ILE A 68 9.24 -29.51 -4.20
C ILE A 68 10.31 -29.99 -3.22
N GLN A 69 10.09 -29.85 -1.92
CA GLN A 69 11.02 -30.33 -0.89
C GLN A 69 11.14 -31.85 -0.92
N LEU A 70 10.01 -32.56 -1.04
CA LEU A 70 9.98 -34.02 -1.19
C LEU A 70 10.70 -34.49 -2.46
N MET A 71 10.50 -33.80 -3.59
CA MET A 71 11.21 -34.09 -4.83
C MET A 71 12.72 -33.91 -4.67
N LYS A 72 13.16 -32.80 -4.04
CA LYS A 72 14.58 -32.56 -3.76
C LYS A 72 15.16 -33.61 -2.81
N PHE A 73 14.40 -34.01 -1.80
CA PHE A 73 14.82 -35.03 -0.84
C PHE A 73 14.96 -36.40 -1.50
N ARG A 74 13.97 -36.79 -2.33
CA ARG A 74 14.05 -37.99 -3.16
C ARG A 74 15.32 -38.02 -4.00
N LYS A 75 15.60 -36.94 -4.72
CA LYS A 75 16.78 -36.83 -5.58
C LYS A 75 18.09 -37.04 -4.79
N LYS A 76 18.19 -36.48 -3.59
CA LYS A 76 19.36 -36.70 -2.71
C LYS A 76 19.51 -38.17 -2.32
N LEU A 77 18.41 -38.84 -1.93
CA LEU A 77 18.47 -40.26 -1.56
C LEU A 77 18.83 -41.16 -2.76
N GLU A 78 18.44 -40.77 -3.97
CA GLU A 78 18.83 -41.43 -5.21
C GLU A 78 20.32 -41.20 -5.53
N GLU A 79 20.85 -39.99 -5.29
CA GLU A 79 22.29 -39.67 -5.39
C GLU A 79 23.12 -40.46 -4.35
N ASP A 80 22.55 -40.75 -3.18
CA ASP A 80 23.16 -41.56 -2.12
C ASP A 80 23.05 -43.09 -2.36
N GLU A 81 22.58 -43.53 -3.54
CA GLU A 81 22.43 -44.94 -3.95
C GLU A 81 21.55 -45.81 -3.03
N ILE A 82 20.59 -45.19 -2.32
CA ILE A 82 19.68 -45.91 -1.42
C ILE A 82 18.67 -46.74 -2.24
N PRO A 83 18.28 -47.95 -1.79
CA PRO A 83 17.28 -48.77 -2.49
C PRO A 83 15.91 -48.07 -2.55
N LYS A 84 15.23 -48.19 -3.69
CA LYS A 84 13.95 -47.51 -3.99
C LYS A 84 12.87 -47.73 -2.92
N GLU A 85 12.79 -48.93 -2.36
CA GLU A 85 11.81 -49.27 -1.31
C GLU A 85 12.02 -48.47 -0.01
N GLU A 86 13.28 -48.22 0.35
CA GLU A 86 13.61 -47.38 1.51
C GLU A 86 13.38 -45.91 1.22
N ILE A 87 13.64 -45.47 -0.02
CA ILE A 87 13.37 -44.10 -0.48
C ILE A 87 11.88 -43.79 -0.31
N ASP A 88 11.00 -44.66 -0.80
CA ASP A 88 9.56 -44.43 -0.73
C ASP A 88 9.06 -44.38 0.72
N LYS A 89 9.55 -45.26 1.61
CA LYS A 89 9.24 -45.22 3.05
C LYS A 89 9.70 -43.90 3.70
N LYS A 90 10.91 -43.43 3.37
CA LYS A 90 11.45 -42.17 3.87
C LYS A 90 10.64 -40.97 3.35
N ILE A 91 10.21 -40.98 2.10
CA ILE A 91 9.38 -39.91 1.50
C ILE A 91 8.00 -39.85 2.13
N VAL A 92 7.33 -40.99 2.34
CA VAL A 92 6.01 -41.03 2.99
C VAL A 92 6.09 -40.43 4.39
N ARG A 93 7.08 -40.85 5.18
CA ARG A 93 7.32 -40.30 6.52
C ARG A 93 7.62 -38.80 6.48
N ALA A 94 8.44 -38.36 5.52
CA ALA A 94 8.75 -36.93 5.34
C ALA A 94 7.53 -36.11 4.92
N ARG A 95 6.65 -36.66 4.08
CA ARG A 95 5.41 -36.01 3.64
C ARG A 95 4.47 -35.80 4.83
N GLU A 96 4.23 -36.82 5.63
CA GLU A 96 3.41 -36.74 6.84
C GLU A 96 3.96 -35.70 7.82
N TYR A 97 5.28 -35.71 8.04
CA TYR A 97 5.95 -34.72 8.87
C TYR A 97 5.77 -33.29 8.35
N LEU A 98 6.06 -33.02 7.07
CA LEU A 98 5.93 -31.69 6.48
C LEU A 98 4.48 -31.17 6.47
N HIS A 99 3.50 -32.05 6.28
CA HIS A 99 2.09 -31.67 6.40
C HIS A 99 1.69 -31.35 7.84
N SER A 100 2.23 -32.06 8.84
CA SER A 100 1.97 -31.75 10.26
C SER A 100 2.56 -30.40 10.68
N CYS A 101 3.76 -30.07 10.21
CA CYS A 101 4.41 -28.78 10.51
C CYS A 101 3.76 -27.57 9.82
N LEU A 102 2.95 -27.78 8.78
CA LEU A 102 2.31 -26.69 8.03
C LEU A 102 1.37 -25.83 8.91
N GLY A 103 0.86 -26.41 10.00
CA GLY A 103 0.02 -25.70 10.97
C GLY A 103 0.79 -24.72 11.86
N GLU A 104 2.10 -24.92 12.04
CA GLU A 104 2.91 -24.14 12.99
C GLU A 104 3.65 -22.99 12.32
N ALA A 105 4.02 -23.12 11.04
CA ALA A 105 4.72 -22.08 10.30
C ALA A 105 4.32 -22.09 8.81
N PRO A 106 3.79 -20.98 8.27
CA PRO A 106 3.55 -20.88 6.84
C PRO A 106 4.90 -20.82 6.13
N LEU A 107 5.26 -21.89 5.43
CA LEU A 107 6.30 -21.84 4.42
C LEU A 107 5.80 -20.87 3.34
N LEU A 108 6.29 -19.63 3.33
CA LEU A 108 5.93 -18.63 2.34
C LEU A 108 7.11 -18.47 1.40
N THR A 109 6.91 -18.78 0.10
CA THR A 109 7.96 -18.56 -0.89
C THR A 109 8.13 -17.06 -1.07
N GLU A 110 9.34 -16.59 -0.84
CA GLU A 110 9.69 -15.21 -1.16
C GLU A 110 9.74 -15.07 -2.68
N GLY A 111 8.82 -14.31 -3.26
CA GLY A 111 8.91 -13.96 -4.68
C GLY A 111 7.59 -13.92 -5.45
N THR A 112 6.58 -14.70 -5.06
CA THR A 112 5.30 -14.73 -5.79
C THR A 112 4.46 -13.49 -5.53
N SER A 113 3.61 -13.16 -6.51
CA SER A 113 2.78 -11.96 -6.45
C SER A 113 1.84 -11.97 -5.24
N HIS A 114 1.23 -13.13 -4.94
CA HIS A 114 0.31 -13.25 -3.82
C HIS A 114 1.01 -13.25 -2.46
N SER A 115 2.22 -13.81 -2.34
CA SER A 115 2.99 -13.73 -1.09
C SER A 115 3.44 -12.30 -0.80
N LYS A 116 3.85 -11.54 -1.83
CA LYS A 116 4.16 -10.11 -1.70
C LYS A 116 2.94 -9.28 -1.31
N ILE A 117 1.78 -9.55 -1.92
CA ILE A 117 0.52 -8.89 -1.58
C ILE A 117 0.13 -9.21 -0.14
N PHE A 118 0.29 -10.47 0.30
CA PHE A 118 -0.01 -10.88 1.66
C PHE A 118 0.90 -10.17 2.68
N LYS A 119 2.22 -10.14 2.46
CA LYS A 119 3.15 -9.38 3.31
C LYS A 119 2.78 -7.89 3.38
N LYS A 120 2.46 -7.27 2.24
CA LYS A 120 2.01 -5.86 2.19
C LYS A 120 0.69 -5.65 2.93
N PHE A 121 -0.23 -6.59 2.83
CA PHE A 121 -1.49 -6.55 3.55
C PHE A 121 -1.26 -6.62 5.07
N GLU A 122 -0.38 -7.50 5.55
CA GLU A 122 0.00 -7.57 6.96
C GLU A 122 0.71 -6.29 7.44
N GLU A 123 1.63 -5.74 6.64
CA GLU A 123 2.28 -4.45 6.94
C GLU A 123 1.24 -3.33 7.09
N ILE A 124 0.32 -3.20 6.12
CA ILE A 124 -0.74 -2.20 6.15
C ILE A 124 -1.63 -2.40 7.38
N LYS A 125 -2.05 -3.63 7.67
CA LYS A 125 -2.86 -3.95 8.85
C LYS A 125 -2.16 -3.54 10.15
N ARG A 126 -0.86 -3.78 10.25
CA ARG A 126 -0.05 -3.35 11.41
C ARG A 126 -0.02 -1.83 11.53
N PHE A 127 0.09 -1.11 10.41
CA PHE A 127 0.01 0.35 10.43
C PHE A 127 -1.39 0.85 10.80
N GLU A 128 -2.46 0.25 10.29
CA GLU A 128 -3.83 0.60 10.64
C GLU A 128 -4.07 0.49 12.15
N GLU A 129 -3.60 -0.61 12.76
CA GLU A 129 -3.63 -0.82 14.21
C GLU A 129 -2.78 0.22 14.96
N ALA A 130 -1.56 0.51 14.48
CA ALA A 130 -0.68 1.48 15.12
C ALA A 130 -1.21 2.92 15.07
N PHE A 131 -1.87 3.30 13.97
CA PHE A 131 -2.45 4.64 13.78
C PHE A 131 -3.89 4.75 14.31
N ASN A 132 -4.44 3.70 14.93
CA ASN A 132 -5.84 3.64 15.38
C ASN A 132 -6.83 4.07 14.29
N ILE A 133 -6.62 3.58 13.07
CA ILE A 133 -7.53 3.84 11.96
C ILE A 133 -8.79 2.99 12.14
N ASP A 134 -9.97 3.59 12.00
CA ASP A 134 -11.23 2.86 12.11
C ASP A 134 -11.35 1.76 11.06
N LYS A 135 -11.90 0.60 11.43
CA LYS A 135 -12.13 -0.52 10.49
C LYS A 135 -13.07 -0.18 9.34
N ASN A 136 -13.94 0.81 9.54
CA ASN A 136 -14.87 1.33 8.55
C ASN A 136 -14.27 2.47 7.71
N TYR A 137 -12.96 2.73 7.84
CA TYR A 137 -12.27 3.75 7.08
C TYR A 137 -12.28 3.41 5.60
N VAL A 138 -12.84 4.33 4.80
CA VAL A 138 -12.85 4.21 3.34
C VAL A 138 -11.66 5.01 2.80
N PRO A 139 -10.72 4.37 2.09
CA PRO A 139 -9.60 5.07 1.48
C PRO A 139 -10.12 6.12 0.47
N GLY A 140 -9.51 7.31 0.48
CA GLY A 140 -9.93 8.43 -0.38
C GLY A 140 -10.96 9.36 0.26
N SER A 141 -11.62 8.96 1.35
CA SER A 141 -12.58 9.83 2.07
C SER A 141 -11.96 11.13 2.62
N GLY A 142 -10.63 11.20 2.73
CA GLY A 142 -9.89 12.41 3.08
C GLY A 142 -9.91 13.53 2.03
N PHE A 143 -10.25 13.21 0.77
CA PHE A 143 -10.34 14.19 -0.32
C PHE A 143 -11.76 14.75 -0.53
N ASP A 144 -12.75 14.20 0.18
CA ASP A 144 -14.12 14.68 0.17
C ASP A 144 -14.32 15.74 1.25
N PHE A 145 -13.90 16.97 0.92
CA PHE A 145 -13.99 18.11 1.85
C PHE A 145 -15.40 18.34 2.37
N GLU A 146 -16.43 18.19 1.52
CA GLU A 146 -17.84 18.31 1.91
C GLU A 146 -18.22 17.26 2.96
N ALA A 147 -17.87 15.99 2.74
CA ALA A 147 -18.15 14.92 3.70
C ALA A 147 -17.39 15.12 5.02
N ILE A 148 -16.18 15.68 4.98
CA ILE A 148 -15.41 16.03 6.20
C ILE A 148 -16.09 17.16 6.95
N GLU A 149 -16.54 18.21 6.25
CA GLU A 149 -17.24 19.34 6.86
C GLU A 149 -18.58 18.89 7.47
N GLU A 150 -19.35 18.05 6.79
CA GLU A 150 -20.58 17.46 7.33
C GLU A 150 -20.30 16.63 8.58
N ARG A 151 -19.29 15.75 8.55
CA ARG A 151 -18.88 14.97 9.73
C ARG A 151 -18.45 15.88 10.89
N LYS A 152 -17.77 16.98 10.61
CA LYS A 152 -17.40 17.98 11.63
C LYS A 152 -18.63 18.66 12.22
N LYS A 153 -19.60 19.06 11.38
CA LYS A 153 -20.87 19.66 11.82
C LYS A 153 -21.68 18.68 12.68
N ILE A 154 -21.81 17.42 12.26
CA ILE A 154 -22.51 16.37 13.04
C ILE A 154 -21.82 16.12 14.39
N LYS A 155 -20.48 16.19 14.44
CA LYS A 155 -19.74 16.06 15.71
C LYS A 155 -19.97 17.23 16.66
N LEU A 156 -20.17 18.44 16.14
CA LEU A 156 -20.50 19.64 16.92
C LEU A 156 -21.96 19.60 17.40
N ASP A 157 -22.89 19.26 16.50
CA ASP A 157 -24.32 19.21 16.76
C ASP A 157 -24.89 17.81 16.39
N PRO A 158 -24.99 16.88 17.35
CA PRO A 158 -25.42 15.50 17.10
C PRO A 158 -26.86 15.37 16.57
N SER A 159 -27.70 16.39 16.77
CA SER A 159 -29.09 16.45 16.28
C SER A 159 -29.18 16.55 14.75
N LEU A 160 -28.10 16.94 14.06
CA LEU A 160 -28.02 16.99 12.60
C LEU A 160 -27.75 15.61 11.96
N ALA A 161 -27.52 14.57 12.77
CA ALA A 161 -27.36 13.22 12.26
C ALA A 161 -28.67 12.74 11.63
N LYS A 162 -28.64 12.40 10.33
CA LYS A 162 -29.78 11.76 9.67
C LYS A 162 -30.11 10.45 10.39
N PRO A 163 -31.40 10.15 10.65
CA PRO A 163 -31.77 8.85 11.21
C PRO A 163 -31.22 7.75 10.30
N LYS A 164 -30.60 6.73 10.90
CA LYS A 164 -30.28 5.52 10.15
C LYS A 164 -31.61 4.90 9.75
N ASN A 165 -31.87 4.81 8.45
CA ASN A 165 -32.96 4.00 7.95
C ASN A 165 -32.55 2.55 8.21
N ASP A 166 -33.12 1.95 9.24
CA ASP A 166 -33.00 0.53 9.52
C ASP A 166 -33.93 -0.20 8.53
N GLU A 167 -33.37 -0.65 7.40
CA GLU A 167 -33.93 -1.68 6.52
C GLU A 167 -33.06 -2.94 6.54
#